data_AF-A0A420EN82-F1
#
_entry.id   AF-A0A420EN82-F1
#
_cell.length_a   1.000
_cell.length_b   1.000
_cell.length_c   1.000
_cell.angle_alpha   90.00
_cell.angle_beta   90.00
_cell.angle_gamma   90.00
#
_symmetry.space_group_name_H-M   'P 1'
#
loop_
_entity.id
_entity.type
_entity.pdbx_description
1 polymer ?
#
loop_
_entity_poly.entity_id
_entity_poly.type
_entity_poly.pdbx_seq_one_letter_code
_entity_poly.pdbx_strand_id
1 'polypeptide(L)'
;MVGENGWDDEPWRCWVDDMIDSDPSILDEIQHWWDTTSPVPMVGSRHHTVPRRYLERFSASGQIRVRDRVTGRASLRNTKDVGAIRDFYTFINLDGERDGRLERILGVIEDGATSVIDRILDPFQTPRPLTPEESLHLSIFIGFQLLRTPRHRREVELMGDYLIRSSRPDIRGITEVRVVPDPNLHLEYLTKNAPKVAQAFFGRPAALVTIDQPLFITCDEPVILRTRGDVSHVQHLPSCAKPQRRRKKDARKPSRSRARNADTVHVYPSRPGVGQAHEAALPLTPRALLVIGPHGVADVAPHRRLRGEAAVALANDVNSRLLAHAYQWVAAHPAHPTFTDMELPEPGPIVDVCDGGTAFARELQQPPAPRQPELLGRRGR
;
A
#
# COMPACT_ATOMS: atom_id res chain seq x y z
N MET A 1 42.78 -3.14 0.25
CA MET A 1 41.84 -3.94 1.05
C MET A 1 40.55 -3.13 1.13
N VAL A 2 39.64 -3.42 0.21
CA VAL A 2 38.31 -2.82 0.11
C VAL A 2 37.39 -3.77 0.84
N GLY A 3 36.65 -3.27 1.83
CA GLY A 3 35.77 -4.05 2.68
C GLY A 3 34.72 -4.79 1.86
N GLU A 4 34.59 -6.08 2.16
CA GLU A 4 33.53 -6.96 1.70
C GLU A 4 32.19 -6.39 2.18
N ASN A 5 31.37 -5.92 1.25
CA ASN A 5 29.95 -5.72 1.53
C ASN A 5 29.34 -7.11 1.68
N GLY A 6 29.07 -7.50 2.92
CA GLY A 6 28.22 -8.64 3.25
C GLY A 6 26.86 -8.47 2.60
N TRP A 7 26.63 -9.23 1.54
CA TRP A 7 25.29 -9.62 1.12
C TRP A 7 25.00 -10.87 1.93
N ASP A 8 24.45 -10.70 3.14
CA ASP A 8 24.00 -11.82 3.96
C ASP A 8 22.99 -12.67 3.16
N ASP A 9 23.18 -14.00 3.22
CA ASP A 9 22.65 -15.02 2.31
C ASP A 9 21.14 -15.32 2.40
N GLU A 10 20.32 -14.46 3.02
CA GLU A 10 18.86 -14.61 3.03
C GLU A 10 18.14 -13.32 2.61
N PRO A 11 17.81 -13.14 1.31
CA PRO A 11 17.08 -11.97 0.82
C PRO A 11 15.65 -11.84 1.39
N TRP A 12 15.25 -12.75 2.28
CA TRP A 12 13.93 -12.84 2.87
C TRP A 12 13.86 -12.49 4.35
N ARG A 13 14.99 -12.37 5.05
CA ARG A 13 15.06 -12.09 6.48
C ARG A 13 14.69 -10.64 6.81
N CYS A 14 14.00 -10.41 7.91
CA CYS A 14 13.61 -9.10 8.43
C CYS A 14 13.76 -9.04 9.96
N TRP A 15 13.56 -7.86 10.55
CA TRP A 15 13.72 -7.65 11.99
C TRP A 15 12.79 -8.52 12.86
N VAL A 16 11.67 -9.00 12.32
CA VAL A 16 10.78 -9.96 13.03
C VAL A 16 11.46 -11.32 13.15
N ASP A 17 12.18 -11.75 12.12
CA ASP A 17 12.96 -12.99 12.16
C ASP A 17 14.09 -12.86 13.18
N ASP A 18 14.76 -11.70 13.24
CA ASP A 18 15.78 -11.43 14.26
C ASP A 18 15.20 -11.39 15.68
N MET A 19 13.97 -10.89 15.83
CA MET A 19 13.24 -10.87 17.11
C MET A 19 12.88 -12.29 17.55
N ILE A 20 12.39 -13.13 16.64
CA ILE A 20 12.08 -14.55 16.89
C ILE A 20 13.36 -15.33 17.22
N ASP A 21 14.46 -15.08 16.50
CA ASP A 21 15.74 -15.73 16.78
C ASP A 21 16.30 -15.33 18.14
N SER A 22 16.06 -14.08 18.56
CA SER A 22 16.48 -13.56 19.87
C SER A 22 15.60 -14.06 21.02
N ASP A 23 14.33 -14.32 20.76
CA ASP A 23 13.36 -14.86 21.71
C ASP A 23 12.43 -15.89 21.04
N PRO A 24 12.85 -17.17 21.00
CA PRO A 24 12.06 -18.23 20.38
C PRO A 24 10.69 -18.47 21.03
N SER A 25 10.47 -18.00 22.28
CA SER A 25 9.19 -18.15 22.97
C SER A 25 8.06 -17.38 22.27
N ILE A 26 8.40 -16.38 21.45
CA ILE A 26 7.47 -15.66 20.59
C ILE A 26 6.74 -16.63 19.63
N LEU A 27 7.42 -17.68 19.13
CA LEU A 27 6.77 -18.68 18.29
C LEU A 27 5.75 -19.50 19.08
N ASP A 28 6.04 -19.82 20.34
CA ASP A 28 5.11 -20.52 21.23
C ASP A 28 3.88 -19.64 21.52
N GLU A 29 4.07 -18.33 21.72
CA GLU A 29 2.97 -17.37 21.89
C GLU A 29 2.11 -17.25 20.63
N ILE A 30 2.74 -17.15 19.45
CA ILE A 30 2.05 -17.10 18.15
C ILE A 30 1.25 -18.40 17.94
N GLN A 31 1.87 -19.55 18.21
CA GLN A 31 1.22 -20.85 18.07
C GLN A 31 0.06 -21.00 19.06
N HIS A 32 0.26 -20.61 20.32
CA HIS A 32 -0.79 -20.61 21.34
C HIS A 32 -1.96 -19.71 20.94
N TRP A 33 -1.69 -18.50 20.44
CA TRP A 33 -2.72 -17.61 19.93
C TRP A 33 -3.46 -18.24 18.75
N TRP A 34 -2.73 -18.88 17.84
CA TRP A 34 -3.32 -19.57 16.68
C TRP A 34 -4.27 -20.68 17.11
N ASP A 35 -3.84 -21.54 18.03
CA ASP A 35 -4.62 -22.70 18.49
C ASP A 35 -5.85 -22.29 19.31
N THR A 36 -5.77 -21.18 20.04
CA THR A 36 -6.87 -20.70 20.90
C THR A 36 -7.83 -19.74 20.19
N THR A 37 -7.44 -19.20 19.02
CA THR A 37 -8.27 -18.26 18.28
C THR A 37 -9.10 -18.97 17.21
N SER A 38 -10.43 -18.83 17.28
CA SER A 38 -11.32 -19.44 16.29
C SER A 38 -11.12 -18.86 14.86
N PRO A 39 -11.13 -19.68 13.80
CA PRO A 39 -11.02 -19.19 12.42
C PRO A 39 -12.32 -18.58 11.86
N VAL A 40 -13.47 -18.91 12.45
CA VAL A 40 -14.81 -18.68 11.87
C VAL A 40 -15.37 -17.25 12.01
N PRO A 41 -15.24 -16.54 13.15
CA PRO A 41 -16.04 -15.33 13.43
C PRO A 41 -15.98 -14.20 12.40
N MET A 42 -14.87 -14.07 11.67
CA MET A 42 -14.70 -13.01 10.66
C MET A 42 -15.01 -13.48 9.24
N VAL A 43 -15.23 -14.79 9.02
CA VAL A 43 -15.64 -15.34 7.73
C VAL A 43 -17.04 -14.85 7.38
N GLY A 44 -17.19 -14.37 6.15
CA GLY A 44 -18.43 -13.80 5.61
C GLY A 44 -18.66 -12.34 6.00
N SER A 45 -17.78 -11.75 6.82
CA SER A 45 -17.89 -10.37 7.32
C SER A 45 -17.34 -9.35 6.32
N ARG A 46 -17.56 -8.06 6.59
CA ARG A 46 -16.98 -6.95 5.83
C ARG A 46 -15.68 -6.52 6.49
N HIS A 47 -14.59 -6.67 5.75
CA HIS A 47 -13.25 -6.29 6.21
C HIS A 47 -12.89 -4.90 5.68
N HIS A 48 -12.37 -4.06 6.55
CA HIS A 48 -12.01 -2.69 6.19
C HIS A 48 -10.59 -2.64 5.61
N THR A 49 -10.46 -2.07 4.41
CA THR A 49 -9.16 -1.87 3.75
C THR A 49 -8.45 -0.60 4.23
N VAL A 50 -9.22 0.32 4.81
CA VAL A 50 -8.77 1.48 5.58
C VAL A 50 -9.53 1.45 6.91
N PRO A 51 -8.87 1.60 8.08
CA PRO A 51 -9.51 1.34 9.36
C PRO A 51 -10.74 2.21 9.56
N ARG A 52 -11.81 1.63 10.10
CA ARG A 52 -13.02 2.40 10.42
C ARG A 52 -12.72 3.55 11.39
N ARG A 53 -11.93 3.31 12.46
CA ARG A 53 -11.53 4.35 13.43
C ARG A 53 -10.74 5.48 12.78
N TYR A 54 -9.97 5.18 11.74
CA TYR A 54 -9.29 6.20 10.95
C TYR A 54 -10.30 7.04 10.16
N LEU A 55 -11.24 6.42 9.47
CA LEU A 55 -12.28 7.11 8.70
C LEU A 55 -13.21 7.97 9.57
N GLU A 56 -13.47 7.55 10.81
CA GLU A 56 -14.29 8.28 11.77
C GLU A 56 -13.73 9.68 12.07
N ARG A 57 -12.40 9.87 12.00
CA ARG A 57 -11.74 11.18 12.17
C ARG A 57 -12.02 12.16 11.03
N PHE A 58 -12.51 11.67 9.89
CA PHE A 58 -12.97 12.47 8.76
C PHE A 58 -14.49 12.54 8.67
N SER A 59 -15.23 12.01 9.64
CA SER A 59 -16.69 11.95 9.60
C SER A 59 -17.36 13.05 10.41
N ALA A 60 -18.60 13.38 10.04
CA ALA A 60 -19.54 14.10 10.89
C ALA A 60 -20.75 13.18 11.13
N SER A 61 -21.12 12.95 12.39
CA SER A 61 -22.22 12.05 12.76
C SER A 61 -22.10 10.64 12.13
N GLY A 62 -20.88 10.10 12.05
CA GLY A 62 -20.58 8.79 11.47
C GLY A 62 -20.71 8.73 9.93
N GLN A 63 -20.90 9.87 9.28
CA GLN A 63 -20.97 9.98 7.82
C GLN A 63 -19.79 10.76 7.25
N ILE A 64 -19.28 10.29 6.11
CA ILE A 64 -18.19 10.90 5.36
C ILE A 64 -18.66 11.13 3.93
N ARG A 65 -18.18 12.21 3.29
CA ARG A 65 -18.48 12.47 1.88
C ARG A 65 -17.46 11.70 1.04
N VAL A 66 -17.95 10.81 0.18
CA VAL A 66 -17.14 9.93 -0.66
C VAL A 66 -17.40 10.24 -2.12
N ARG A 67 -16.34 10.30 -2.92
CA ARG A 67 -16.42 10.30 -4.38
C ARG A 67 -15.82 9.02 -4.92
N ASP A 68 -16.61 8.35 -5.74
CA ASP A 68 -16.19 7.15 -6.46
C ASP A 68 -15.25 7.54 -7.61
N ARG A 69 -14.08 6.90 -7.70
CA ARG A 69 -13.04 7.22 -8.69
C ARG A 69 -13.40 6.79 -10.12
N VAL A 70 -14.35 5.88 -10.25
CA VAL A 70 -14.76 5.31 -11.54
C VAL A 70 -15.86 6.15 -12.17
N THR A 71 -16.84 6.54 -11.37
CA THR A 71 -18.05 7.26 -11.81
C THR A 71 -18.00 8.76 -11.54
N GLY A 72 -17.05 9.22 -10.71
CA GLY A 72 -16.94 10.60 -10.25
C GLY A 72 -18.03 11.03 -9.26
N ARG A 73 -19.04 10.18 -9.00
CA ARG A 73 -20.23 10.53 -8.22
C ARG A 73 -19.90 10.72 -6.75
N ALA A 74 -20.37 11.82 -6.18
CA ALA A 74 -20.30 12.11 -4.76
C ALA A 74 -21.51 11.54 -4.01
N SER A 75 -21.30 11.03 -2.79
CA SER A 75 -22.37 10.57 -1.89
C SER A 75 -21.94 10.71 -0.43
N LEU A 76 -22.89 10.86 0.49
CA LEU A 76 -22.64 10.68 1.92
C LEU A 76 -22.77 9.19 2.25
N ARG A 77 -21.79 8.63 2.96
CA ARG A 77 -21.76 7.21 3.34
C ARG A 77 -21.40 7.04 4.80
N ASN A 78 -21.90 5.99 5.43
CA ASN A 78 -21.51 5.63 6.79
C ASN A 78 -20.08 5.08 6.78
N THR A 79 -19.25 5.45 7.75
CA THR A 79 -17.86 4.99 7.84
C THR A 79 -17.73 3.47 7.91
N LYS A 80 -18.73 2.75 8.43
CA LYS A 80 -18.77 1.28 8.48
C LYS A 80 -18.92 0.60 7.10
N ASP A 81 -19.30 1.37 6.08
CA ASP A 81 -19.57 0.88 4.72
C ASP A 81 -18.50 1.34 3.72
N VAL A 82 -17.66 2.31 4.09
CA VAL A 82 -16.62 2.88 3.21
C VAL A 82 -15.36 2.03 3.27
N GLY A 83 -14.85 1.61 2.10
CA GLY A 83 -13.66 0.76 2.03
C GLY A 83 -13.83 -0.64 2.62
N ALA A 84 -15.08 -1.05 2.92
CA ALA A 84 -15.41 -2.32 3.53
C ALA A 84 -15.76 -3.36 2.45
N ILE A 85 -14.92 -4.39 2.31
CA ILE A 85 -15.07 -5.44 1.30
C ILE A 85 -15.30 -6.77 1.99
N ARG A 86 -16.31 -7.50 1.53
CA ARG A 86 -16.68 -8.78 2.14
C ARG A 86 -15.57 -9.82 1.92
N ASP A 87 -15.20 -10.55 2.96
CA ASP A 87 -14.21 -11.65 2.91
C ASP A 87 -12.82 -11.24 2.38
N PHE A 88 -12.46 -9.95 2.43
CA PHE A 88 -11.24 -9.47 1.75
C PHE A 88 -9.94 -10.10 2.28
N TYR A 89 -9.80 -10.18 3.62
CA TYR A 89 -8.71 -10.88 4.31
C TYR A 89 -9.06 -12.31 4.76
N THR A 90 -10.13 -12.92 4.22
CA THR A 90 -10.39 -14.34 4.46
C THR A 90 -9.50 -15.17 3.56
N PHE A 91 -8.74 -16.09 4.15
CA PHE A 91 -7.89 -17.03 3.42
C PHE A 91 -8.44 -18.46 3.50
N ILE A 92 -7.94 -19.32 2.62
CA ILE A 92 -8.15 -20.77 2.70
C ILE A 92 -6.96 -21.40 3.43
N ASN A 93 -7.20 -22.11 4.53
CA ASN A 93 -6.15 -22.74 5.33
C ASN A 93 -5.67 -24.07 4.70
N LEU A 94 -4.73 -24.74 5.37
CA LEU A 94 -4.15 -26.01 4.90
C LEU A 94 -5.18 -27.16 4.82
N ASP A 95 -6.26 -27.07 5.60
CA ASP A 95 -7.37 -28.03 5.59
C ASP A 95 -8.43 -27.71 4.51
N GLY A 96 -8.23 -26.63 3.74
CA GLY A 96 -9.17 -26.18 2.72
C GLY A 96 -10.35 -25.37 3.25
N GLU A 97 -10.33 -24.99 4.54
CA GLU A 97 -11.39 -24.24 5.20
C GLU A 97 -11.14 -22.73 5.16
N ARG A 98 -12.21 -21.94 5.29
CA ARG A 98 -12.12 -20.47 5.36
C ARG A 98 -11.68 -20.02 6.74
N ASP A 99 -10.77 -19.05 6.76
CA ASP A 99 -10.20 -18.52 7.98
C ASP A 99 -10.16 -16.98 7.94
N GLY A 100 -10.73 -16.36 8.98
CA GLY A 100 -10.80 -14.92 9.13
C GLY A 100 -9.86 -14.34 10.20
N ARG A 101 -8.90 -15.13 10.73
CA ARG A 101 -7.98 -14.69 11.80
C ARG A 101 -7.13 -13.49 11.43
N LEU A 102 -6.80 -13.30 10.15
CA LEU A 102 -6.00 -12.16 9.69
C LEU A 102 -6.65 -10.81 10.05
N GLU A 103 -7.97 -10.69 9.99
CA GLU A 103 -8.67 -9.47 10.39
C GLU A 103 -8.45 -9.13 11.87
N ARG A 104 -8.29 -10.14 12.75
CA ARG A 104 -7.98 -9.90 14.16
C ARG A 104 -6.56 -9.38 14.36
N ILE A 105 -5.60 -9.95 13.62
CA ILE A 105 -4.20 -9.49 13.64
C ILE A 105 -4.14 -8.02 13.19
N LEU A 106 -4.86 -7.69 12.12
CA LEU A 106 -4.99 -6.30 11.66
C LEU A 106 -5.63 -5.40 12.73
N GLY A 107 -6.63 -5.90 13.47
CA GLY A 107 -7.21 -5.18 14.61
C GLY A 107 -6.19 -4.80 15.69
N VAL A 108 -5.31 -5.73 16.07
CA VAL A 108 -4.24 -5.46 17.07
C VAL A 108 -3.27 -4.38 16.56
N ILE A 109 -2.87 -4.47 15.29
CA ILE A 109 -2.00 -3.46 14.66
C ILE A 109 -2.67 -2.08 14.66
N GLU A 110 -3.97 -2.04 14.33
CA GLU A 110 -4.77 -0.82 14.31
C GLU A 110 -4.94 -0.20 15.71
N ASP A 111 -5.13 -1.01 16.74
CA ASP A 111 -5.26 -0.54 18.12
C ASP A 111 -3.96 0.10 18.63
N GLY A 112 -2.81 -0.52 18.33
CA GLY A 112 -1.49 0.04 18.64
C GLY A 112 -1.29 1.41 17.99
N ALA A 113 -1.52 1.51 16.67
CA ALA A 113 -1.38 2.79 15.97
C ALA A 113 -2.43 3.84 16.38
N THR A 114 -3.66 3.41 16.67
CA THR A 114 -4.72 4.30 17.18
C THR A 114 -4.30 4.96 18.48
N SER A 115 -3.71 4.20 19.40
CA SER A 115 -3.22 4.73 20.68
C SER A 115 -2.15 5.82 20.48
N VAL A 116 -1.22 5.61 19.53
CA VAL A 116 -0.21 6.63 19.17
C VAL A 116 -0.86 7.85 18.51
N ILE A 117 -1.79 7.64 17.58
CA ILE A 117 -2.49 8.71 16.86
C ILE A 117 -3.30 9.58 17.83
N ASP A 118 -4.02 8.97 18.76
CA ASP A 118 -4.82 9.69 19.74
C ASP A 118 -3.93 10.52 20.66
N ARG A 119 -2.77 9.97 21.07
CA ARG A 119 -1.76 10.70 21.83
C ARG A 119 -1.24 11.93 21.08
N ILE A 120 -0.82 11.79 19.82
CA ILE A 120 -0.25 12.94 19.08
C ILE A 120 -1.30 13.99 18.75
N LEU A 121 -2.58 13.62 18.64
CA LEU A 121 -3.68 14.54 18.39
C LEU A 121 -4.25 15.19 19.65
N ASP A 122 -3.88 14.70 20.84
CA ASP A 122 -4.36 15.23 22.12
C ASP A 122 -3.90 16.68 22.33
N PRO A 123 -4.83 17.67 22.39
CA PRO A 123 -4.48 19.07 22.56
C PRO A 123 -3.92 19.40 23.95
N PHE A 124 -4.08 18.49 24.92
CA PHE A 124 -3.58 18.67 26.29
C PHE A 124 -2.18 18.11 26.50
N GLN A 125 -1.61 17.42 25.51
CA GLN A 125 -0.25 16.91 25.58
C GLN A 125 0.74 17.83 24.87
N THR A 126 1.89 18.03 25.50
CA THR A 126 3.01 18.73 24.87
C THR A 126 3.55 17.88 23.72
N PRO A 127 3.63 18.41 22.48
CA PRO A 127 4.21 17.67 21.37
C PRO A 127 5.64 17.24 21.68
N ARG A 128 5.92 15.96 21.46
CA ARG A 128 7.24 15.36 21.64
C ARG A 128 7.54 14.36 20.53
N PRO A 129 8.83 14.04 20.29
CA PRO A 129 9.22 12.93 19.43
C PRO A 129 8.55 11.62 19.86
N LEU A 130 8.39 10.72 18.89
CA LEU A 130 7.89 9.37 19.16
C LEU A 130 8.90 8.60 20.01
N THR A 131 8.41 7.79 20.95
CA THR A 131 9.25 6.76 21.57
C THR A 131 9.56 5.65 20.54
N PRO A 132 10.58 4.81 20.78
CA PRO A 132 10.83 3.65 19.91
C PRO A 132 9.59 2.76 19.72
N GLU A 133 8.84 2.51 20.79
CA GLU A 133 7.60 1.72 20.75
C GLU A 133 6.50 2.39 19.91
N GLU A 134 6.29 3.70 20.08
CA GLU A 134 5.33 4.46 19.27
C GLU A 134 5.73 4.49 17.78
N SER A 135 7.02 4.62 17.51
CA SER A 135 7.59 4.56 16.16
C SER A 135 7.36 3.17 15.55
N LEU A 136 7.51 2.09 16.32
CA LEU A 136 7.24 0.73 15.88
C LEU A 136 5.76 0.55 15.49
N HIS A 137 4.83 0.93 16.37
CA HIS A 137 3.39 0.80 16.10
C HIS A 137 2.97 1.56 14.84
N LEU A 138 3.41 2.81 14.68
CA LEU A 138 3.10 3.59 13.48
C LEU A 138 3.76 3.01 12.22
N SER A 139 5.00 2.52 12.32
CA SER A 139 5.71 1.94 11.17
C SER A 139 5.07 0.66 10.69
N ILE A 140 4.67 -0.23 11.61
CA ILE A 140 3.92 -1.45 11.30
C ILE A 140 2.59 -1.08 10.65
N PHE A 141 1.83 -0.17 11.25
CA PHE A 141 0.55 0.27 10.69
C PHE A 141 0.68 0.83 9.28
N ILE A 142 1.67 1.69 9.03
CA ILE A 142 1.94 2.25 7.70
C ILE A 142 2.34 1.16 6.70
N GLY A 143 3.20 0.22 7.12
CA GLY A 143 3.62 -0.90 6.29
C GLY A 143 2.46 -1.78 5.86
N PHE A 144 1.58 -2.15 6.81
CA PHE A 144 0.35 -2.87 6.49
C PHE A 144 -0.60 -2.05 5.64
N GLN A 145 -0.80 -0.76 5.95
CA GLN A 145 -1.73 0.10 5.21
C GLN A 145 -1.33 0.32 3.75
N LEU A 146 -0.02 0.28 3.43
CA LEU A 146 0.47 0.34 2.05
C LEU A 146 0.18 -0.92 1.22
N LEU A 147 0.06 -2.09 1.87
CA LEU A 147 -0.04 -3.39 1.19
C LEU A 147 -1.44 -4.02 1.27
N ARG A 148 -2.28 -3.62 2.23
CA ARG A 148 -3.57 -4.27 2.49
C ARG A 148 -4.74 -3.73 1.66
N THR A 149 -4.47 -2.90 0.67
CA THR A 149 -5.51 -2.18 -0.08
C THR A 149 -5.99 -2.94 -1.32
N PRO A 150 -7.17 -2.62 -1.87
CA PRO A 150 -7.67 -3.25 -3.09
C PRO A 150 -6.75 -3.02 -4.29
N ARG A 151 -6.06 -1.87 -4.33
CA ARG A 151 -5.10 -1.58 -5.39
C ARG A 151 -3.92 -2.53 -5.35
N HIS A 152 -3.32 -2.74 -4.17
CA HIS A 152 -2.14 -3.60 -4.08
C HIS A 152 -2.49 -5.06 -4.42
N ARG A 153 -3.66 -5.54 -3.98
CA ARG A 153 -4.18 -6.83 -4.44
C ARG A 153 -4.32 -6.89 -5.96
N ARG A 154 -4.83 -5.82 -6.57
CA ARG A 154 -4.93 -5.73 -8.04
C ARG A 154 -3.56 -5.71 -8.72
N GLU A 155 -2.56 -5.07 -8.12
CA GLU A 155 -1.18 -5.09 -8.62
C GLU A 155 -0.65 -6.53 -8.65
N VAL A 156 -0.81 -7.29 -7.56
CA VAL A 156 -0.44 -8.73 -7.50
C VAL A 156 -1.18 -9.55 -8.56
N GLU A 157 -2.48 -9.31 -8.74
CA GLU A 157 -3.27 -10.00 -9.78
C GLU A 157 -2.74 -9.73 -11.20
N LEU A 158 -2.47 -8.47 -11.52
CA LEU A 158 -1.97 -8.08 -12.84
C LEU A 158 -0.56 -8.61 -13.11
N MET A 159 0.30 -8.60 -12.08
CA MET A 159 1.64 -9.17 -12.16
C MET A 159 1.58 -10.69 -12.41
N GLY A 160 0.71 -11.40 -11.69
CA GLY A 160 0.48 -12.84 -11.90
C GLY A 160 -0.08 -13.17 -13.28
N ASP A 161 -1.09 -12.41 -13.74
CA ASP A 161 -1.67 -12.55 -15.10
C ASP A 161 -0.58 -12.42 -16.16
N TYR A 162 0.22 -11.36 -16.06
CA TYR A 162 1.30 -11.10 -16.99
C TYR A 162 2.37 -12.20 -16.97
N LEU A 163 2.83 -12.64 -15.79
CA LEU A 163 3.87 -13.66 -15.69
C LEU A 163 3.45 -14.99 -16.31
N ILE A 164 2.20 -15.42 -16.10
CA ILE A 164 1.71 -16.67 -16.68
C ILE A 164 1.50 -16.54 -18.19
N ARG A 165 0.85 -15.47 -18.65
CA ARG A 165 0.59 -15.26 -20.09
C ARG A 165 1.88 -15.06 -20.89
N SER A 166 2.89 -14.41 -20.31
CA SER A 166 4.19 -14.19 -20.94
C SER A 166 5.08 -15.44 -20.94
N SER A 167 5.01 -16.28 -19.90
CA SER A 167 5.81 -17.50 -19.80
C SER A 167 5.23 -18.70 -20.55
N ARG A 168 3.92 -18.68 -20.88
CA ARG A 168 3.22 -19.78 -21.55
C ARG A 168 2.58 -19.37 -22.89
N PRO A 169 3.36 -18.84 -23.86
CA PRO A 169 2.84 -18.51 -25.18
C PRO A 169 2.42 -19.74 -26.00
N ASP A 170 2.81 -20.94 -25.55
CA ASP A 170 2.44 -22.24 -26.12
C ASP A 170 0.96 -22.59 -25.92
N ILE A 171 0.31 -22.02 -24.89
CA ILE A 171 -1.09 -22.29 -24.59
C ILE A 171 -1.98 -21.58 -25.63
N ARG A 172 -2.72 -22.36 -26.42
CA ARG A 172 -3.68 -21.81 -27.39
C ARG A 172 -4.73 -20.96 -26.67
N GLY A 173 -4.94 -19.74 -27.15
CA GLY A 173 -5.94 -18.82 -26.57
C GLY A 173 -5.47 -18.11 -25.28
N ILE A 174 -4.20 -18.26 -24.87
CA ILE A 174 -3.67 -17.60 -23.65
C ILE A 174 -3.83 -16.07 -23.66
N THR A 175 -3.90 -15.47 -24.85
CA THR A 175 -4.14 -14.03 -25.02
C THR A 175 -5.58 -13.62 -24.70
N GLU A 176 -6.53 -14.54 -24.78
CA GLU A 176 -7.98 -14.31 -24.63
C GLU A 176 -8.47 -14.60 -23.20
N VAL A 177 -7.65 -15.24 -22.37
CA VAL A 177 -7.99 -15.57 -20.98
C VAL A 177 -7.31 -14.61 -20.00
N ARG A 178 -7.96 -14.47 -18.83
CA ARG A 178 -7.41 -13.79 -17.66
C ARG A 178 -7.02 -14.83 -16.63
N VAL A 179 -5.77 -14.77 -16.21
CA VAL A 179 -5.27 -15.56 -15.09
C VAL A 179 -5.38 -14.71 -13.83
N VAL A 180 -6.08 -15.26 -12.84
CA VAL A 180 -6.33 -14.58 -11.57
C VAL A 180 -5.65 -15.42 -10.50
N PRO A 181 -4.60 -14.91 -9.85
CA PRO A 181 -3.97 -15.62 -8.74
C PRO A 181 -4.96 -15.93 -7.63
N ASP A 182 -4.66 -16.97 -6.86
CA ASP A 182 -5.40 -17.28 -5.65
C ASP A 182 -5.38 -16.06 -4.69
N PRO A 183 -6.51 -15.68 -4.07
CA PRO A 183 -6.56 -14.62 -3.07
C PRO A 183 -5.50 -14.73 -1.97
N ASN A 184 -5.14 -15.96 -1.56
CA ASN A 184 -4.11 -16.22 -0.56
C ASN A 184 -2.75 -15.64 -0.97
N LEU A 185 -2.44 -15.52 -2.27
CA LEU A 185 -1.16 -14.98 -2.72
C LEU A 185 -0.95 -13.53 -2.27
N HIS A 186 -2.01 -12.70 -2.32
CA HIS A 186 -1.93 -11.33 -1.81
C HIS A 186 -1.78 -11.30 -0.29
N LEU A 187 -2.49 -12.18 0.42
CA LEU A 187 -2.44 -12.23 1.88
C LEU A 187 -1.08 -12.71 2.38
N GLU A 188 -0.49 -13.70 1.71
CA GLU A 188 0.88 -14.15 1.95
C GLU A 188 1.89 -13.05 1.64
N TYR A 189 1.73 -12.34 0.53
CA TYR A 189 2.60 -11.21 0.20
C TYR A 189 2.51 -10.11 1.26
N LEU A 190 1.29 -9.75 1.69
CA LEU A 190 1.02 -8.76 2.72
C LEU A 190 1.74 -9.12 4.02
N THR A 191 1.53 -10.32 4.56
CA THR A 191 2.08 -10.72 5.86
C THR A 191 3.61 -10.84 5.84
N LYS A 192 4.19 -11.32 4.74
CA LYS A 192 5.65 -11.44 4.59
C LYS A 192 6.37 -10.10 4.37
N ASN A 193 5.73 -9.16 3.67
CA ASN A 193 6.40 -7.91 3.26
C ASN A 193 6.06 -6.71 4.15
N ALA A 194 4.92 -6.69 4.84
CA ALA A 194 4.56 -5.57 5.70
C ALA A 194 5.61 -5.25 6.78
N PRO A 195 6.25 -6.23 7.47
CA PRO A 195 7.33 -5.95 8.41
C PRO A 195 8.57 -5.30 7.77
N LYS A 196 8.91 -5.70 6.54
CA LYS A 196 10.03 -5.11 5.77
C LYS A 196 9.72 -3.68 5.34
N VAL A 197 8.48 -3.45 4.91
CA VAL A 197 7.99 -2.11 4.60
C VAL A 197 8.00 -1.22 5.84
N ALA A 198 7.61 -1.76 7.00
CA ALA A 198 7.65 -1.05 8.27
C ALA A 198 9.08 -0.65 8.67
N GLN A 199 10.08 -1.52 8.42
CA GLN A 199 11.49 -1.21 8.68
C GLN A 199 11.97 0.04 7.94
N ALA A 200 11.43 0.33 6.76
CA ALA A 200 11.75 1.55 6.00
C ALA A 200 11.25 2.85 6.66
N PHE A 201 10.39 2.74 7.69
CA PHE A 201 9.83 3.87 8.44
C PHE A 201 10.29 3.92 9.90
N PHE A 202 10.68 2.78 10.46
CA PHE A 202 11.07 2.67 11.86
C PHE A 202 12.23 3.61 12.21
N GLY A 203 12.11 4.29 13.36
CA GLY A 203 13.11 5.22 13.89
C GLY A 203 13.26 6.54 13.10
N ARG A 204 12.52 6.74 12.01
CA ARG A 204 12.55 8.01 11.27
C ARG A 204 11.87 9.11 12.08
N PRO A 205 12.35 10.37 11.98
CA PRO A 205 11.72 11.49 12.66
C PRO A 205 10.29 11.65 12.19
N ALA A 206 9.36 11.80 13.12
CA ALA A 206 7.95 12.05 12.82
C ALA A 206 7.53 13.42 13.35
N ALA A 207 6.74 14.13 12.54
CA ALA A 207 6.18 15.41 12.89
C ALA A 207 4.67 15.43 12.63
N LEU A 208 3.93 16.03 13.55
CA LEU A 208 2.55 16.42 13.32
C LEU A 208 2.53 17.79 12.64
N VAL A 209 1.84 17.91 11.51
CA VAL A 209 1.57 19.20 10.88
C VAL A 209 0.09 19.50 11.01
N THR A 210 -0.26 20.62 11.65
CA THR A 210 -1.66 21.06 11.77
C THR A 210 -1.92 22.32 10.98
N ILE A 211 -3.14 22.41 10.42
CA ILE A 211 -3.62 23.55 9.63
C ILE A 211 -4.84 24.21 10.30
N ASP A 212 -5.05 25.49 10.02
CA ASP A 212 -6.13 26.30 10.59
C ASP A 212 -7.49 26.10 9.90
N GLN A 213 -7.54 25.33 8.81
CA GLN A 213 -8.76 25.00 8.07
C GLN A 213 -8.89 23.48 7.82
N PRO A 214 -10.10 22.91 7.75
CA PRO A 214 -10.30 21.47 7.58
C PRO A 214 -10.18 21.06 6.09
N LEU A 215 -8.96 21.12 5.55
CA LEU A 215 -8.69 20.97 4.11
C LEU A 215 -8.12 19.61 3.71
N PHE A 216 -7.66 18.76 4.63
CA PHE A 216 -7.15 17.46 4.24
C PHE A 216 -8.30 16.49 3.89
N ILE A 217 -8.09 15.73 2.82
CA ILE A 217 -8.93 14.60 2.43
C ILE A 217 -8.25 13.28 2.79
N THR A 218 -8.91 12.16 2.52
CA THR A 218 -8.33 10.82 2.57
C THR A 218 -8.84 9.97 1.38
N CYS A 219 -8.39 8.73 1.27
CA CYS A 219 -8.80 7.80 0.21
C CYS A 219 -8.59 6.35 0.65
N ASP A 220 -8.84 5.40 -0.26
CA ASP A 220 -8.54 3.98 -0.07
C ASP A 220 -7.04 3.66 0.04
N GLU A 221 -6.20 4.66 -0.20
CA GLU A 221 -4.75 4.59 -0.32
C GLU A 221 -4.08 5.73 0.47
N PRO A 222 -4.30 5.81 1.79
CA PRO A 222 -4.13 7.06 2.54
C PRO A 222 -2.66 7.44 2.84
N VAL A 223 -1.71 6.52 2.62
CA VAL A 223 -0.28 6.76 2.83
C VAL A 223 0.34 7.29 1.54
N ILE A 224 0.89 8.50 1.61
CA ILE A 224 1.58 9.17 0.52
C ILE A 224 3.08 8.92 0.66
N LEU A 225 3.74 8.48 -0.41
CA LEU A 225 5.19 8.36 -0.47
C LEU A 225 5.77 9.46 -1.35
N ARG A 226 6.68 10.26 -0.81
CA ARG A 226 7.37 11.35 -1.53
C ARG A 226 8.80 10.94 -1.84
N THR A 227 9.17 11.03 -3.11
CA THR A 227 10.53 10.80 -3.62
C THR A 227 11.28 12.13 -3.78
N ARG A 228 12.62 12.09 -3.78
CA ARG A 228 13.44 13.26 -4.14
C ARG A 228 13.39 13.46 -5.65
N GLY A 229 12.48 14.31 -6.13
CA GLY A 229 12.55 14.97 -7.45
C GLY A 229 12.37 14.11 -8.71
N ASP A 230 12.48 12.78 -8.65
CA ASP A 230 12.18 11.93 -9.81
C ASP A 230 10.68 11.69 -9.91
N VAL A 231 10.04 12.42 -10.82
CA VAL A 231 8.64 12.22 -11.24
C VAL A 231 8.48 10.87 -11.95
N SER A 232 9.58 10.28 -12.43
CA SER A 232 9.67 8.88 -12.82
C SER A 232 10.44 8.07 -11.78
N HIS A 233 9.78 7.60 -10.72
CA HIS A 233 10.34 6.53 -9.87
C HIS A 233 10.63 5.24 -10.68
N VAL A 234 10.09 5.19 -11.89
CA VAL A 234 10.40 4.26 -12.97
C VAL A 234 11.76 4.60 -13.60
N GLN A 235 12.84 4.06 -13.04
CA GLN A 235 14.12 4.02 -13.75
C GLN A 235 14.09 2.90 -14.80
N HIS A 236 13.71 3.22 -16.03
CA HIS A 236 13.89 2.30 -17.14
C HIS A 236 15.38 2.01 -17.34
N LEU A 237 15.82 0.75 -17.16
CA LEU A 237 17.19 0.41 -17.55
C LEU A 237 17.36 0.62 -19.06
N PRO A 238 18.56 0.98 -19.56
CA PRO A 238 18.83 1.11 -20.99
C PRO A 238 18.48 -0.15 -21.81
N SER A 239 18.44 -1.32 -21.16
CA SER A 239 18.02 -2.59 -21.76
C SER A 239 16.50 -2.69 -22.02
N CYS A 240 15.66 -1.93 -21.31
CA CYS A 240 14.20 -1.92 -21.46
C CYS A 240 13.76 -1.46 -22.85
N ALA A 241 14.43 -0.45 -23.41
CA ALA A 241 14.09 0.15 -24.70
C ALA A 241 14.50 -0.69 -25.93
N LYS A 242 15.07 -1.88 -25.74
CA LYS A 242 15.47 -2.73 -26.88
C LYS A 242 14.22 -3.27 -27.61
N PRO A 243 14.05 -3.03 -28.93
CA PRO A 243 12.98 -3.64 -29.71
C PRO A 243 13.06 -5.16 -29.68
N GLN A 244 11.92 -5.86 -29.80
CA GLN A 244 11.84 -7.33 -29.79
C GLN A 244 12.83 -8.00 -30.77
N ARG A 245 13.02 -7.40 -31.96
CA ARG A 245 14.00 -7.87 -32.96
C ARG A 245 15.45 -7.81 -32.45
N ARG A 246 15.81 -6.74 -31.73
CA ARG A 246 17.14 -6.56 -31.14
C ARG A 246 17.35 -7.51 -29.96
N ARG A 247 16.32 -7.74 -29.14
CA ARG A 247 16.32 -8.76 -28.07
C ARG A 247 16.56 -10.17 -28.64
N LYS A 248 15.83 -10.57 -29.69
CA LYS A 248 16.04 -11.84 -30.40
C LYS A 248 17.46 -11.99 -30.98
N LYS A 249 18.05 -10.89 -31.49
CA LYS A 249 19.43 -10.88 -32.00
C LYS A 249 20.45 -11.03 -30.87
N ASP A 250 20.24 -10.34 -29.75
CA ASP A 250 21.11 -10.43 -28.57
C ASP A 250 21.04 -11.80 -27.89
N ALA A 251 19.86 -12.42 -27.85
CA ALA A 251 19.64 -13.79 -27.35
C ALA A 251 20.35 -14.87 -28.17
N ARG A 252 20.76 -14.58 -29.42
CA ARG A 252 21.52 -15.49 -30.29
C ARG A 252 23.04 -15.38 -30.09
N LYS A 253 23.55 -14.42 -29.30
CA LYS A 253 24.99 -14.24 -29.07
C LYS A 253 25.55 -15.26 -28.04
N PRO A 254 26.81 -15.74 -28.19
CA PRO A 254 27.40 -16.73 -27.28
C PRO A 254 27.56 -16.25 -25.81
N SER A 255 27.71 -17.23 -24.92
CA SER A 255 27.21 -17.34 -23.53
C SER A 255 27.56 -16.28 -22.48
N ARG A 256 28.58 -15.42 -22.62
CA ARG A 256 28.92 -14.46 -21.54
C ARG A 256 28.12 -13.16 -21.57
N SER A 257 27.62 -12.73 -22.73
CA SER A 257 26.72 -11.56 -22.81
C SER A 257 25.24 -11.92 -22.75
N ARG A 258 24.90 -13.22 -22.87
CA ARG A 258 23.54 -13.75 -22.97
C ARG A 258 22.75 -13.50 -21.68
N ALA A 259 23.36 -13.78 -20.54
CA ALA A 259 22.77 -13.61 -19.21
C ALA A 259 22.54 -12.15 -18.78
N ARG A 260 23.27 -11.18 -19.37
CA ARG A 260 23.12 -9.75 -19.03
C ARG A 260 22.29 -8.94 -20.03
N ASN A 261 22.04 -9.44 -21.25
CA ASN A 261 21.48 -8.63 -22.34
C ASN A 261 20.18 -9.14 -22.97
N ALA A 262 19.81 -10.40 -22.72
CA ALA A 262 18.52 -10.96 -23.10
C ALA A 262 17.63 -11.04 -21.85
N ASP A 263 16.40 -10.58 -21.98
CA ASP A 263 15.29 -10.94 -21.09
C ASP A 263 15.23 -10.28 -19.70
N THR A 264 15.71 -9.05 -19.55
CA THR A 264 15.25 -8.25 -18.40
C THR A 264 13.85 -7.69 -18.72
N VAL A 265 12.83 -8.43 -18.29
CA VAL A 265 11.50 -7.87 -18.07
C VAL A 265 11.54 -7.14 -16.73
N HIS A 266 11.16 -5.86 -16.73
CA HIS A 266 10.87 -5.18 -15.47
C HIS A 266 9.39 -5.00 -15.33
N VAL A 267 8.91 -5.30 -14.14
CA VAL A 267 7.54 -5.04 -13.72
C VAL A 267 7.67 -4.15 -12.50
N TYR A 268 7.02 -2.98 -12.52
CA TYR A 268 7.04 -2.07 -11.38
C TYR A 268 5.65 -1.50 -11.15
N PRO A 269 5.28 -1.24 -9.89
CA PRO A 269 4.08 -0.47 -9.60
C PRO A 269 4.26 0.96 -10.13
N SER A 270 3.16 1.56 -10.56
CA SER A 270 3.11 2.98 -10.97
C SER A 270 3.26 3.96 -9.80
N ARG A 271 3.45 3.45 -8.58
CA ARG A 271 3.78 4.27 -7.41
C ARG A 271 5.23 4.08 -7.00
N PRO A 272 5.84 5.11 -6.40
CA PRO A 272 7.12 4.97 -5.74
C PRO A 272 7.15 3.81 -4.75
N GLY A 273 8.24 3.05 -4.76
CA GLY A 273 8.49 2.06 -3.72
C GLY A 273 8.98 2.70 -2.43
N VAL A 274 8.80 2.04 -1.29
CA VAL A 274 9.25 2.55 0.02
C VAL A 274 10.76 2.75 0.10
N GLY A 275 11.55 1.98 -0.64
CA GLY A 275 13.01 2.17 -0.72
C GLY A 275 13.43 3.49 -1.38
N GLN A 276 12.55 4.12 -2.16
CA GLN A 276 12.77 5.43 -2.78
C GLN A 276 12.12 6.58 -1.98
N ALA A 277 11.32 6.25 -0.96
CA ALA A 277 10.55 7.22 -0.20
C ALA A 277 11.45 8.02 0.75
N HIS A 278 11.67 9.29 0.40
CA HIS A 278 12.37 10.25 1.23
C HIS A 278 11.49 10.74 2.40
N GLU A 279 10.18 10.78 2.20
CA GLU A 279 9.21 11.15 3.22
C GLU A 279 7.93 10.34 2.99
N ALA A 280 7.24 10.01 4.07
CA ALA A 280 5.86 9.52 4.01
C ALA A 280 4.93 10.49 4.72
N ALA A 281 3.70 10.62 4.21
CA ALA A 281 2.69 11.46 4.82
C ALA A 281 1.35 10.73 4.91
N LEU A 282 0.63 10.94 6.01
CA LEU A 282 -0.67 10.33 6.28
C LEU A 282 -1.60 11.38 6.89
N PRO A 283 -2.65 11.82 6.18
CA PRO A 283 -3.67 12.68 6.77
C PRO A 283 -4.35 11.93 7.91
N LEU A 284 -4.34 12.48 9.12
CA LEU A 284 -4.98 11.86 10.30
C LEU A 284 -6.39 12.39 10.55
N THR A 285 -6.60 13.67 10.23
CA THR A 285 -7.88 14.37 10.34
C THR A 285 -7.96 15.42 9.22
N PRO A 286 -9.11 16.09 9.01
CA PRO A 286 -9.19 17.22 8.09
C PRO A 286 -8.20 18.36 8.37
N ARG A 287 -7.60 18.41 9.58
CA ARG A 287 -6.70 19.49 10.01
C ARG A 287 -5.30 19.02 10.39
N ALA A 288 -5.03 17.72 10.36
CA ALA A 288 -3.79 17.14 10.87
C ALA A 288 -3.20 16.15 9.88
N LEU A 289 -1.89 16.27 9.66
CA LEU A 289 -1.08 15.44 8.79
C LEU A 289 0.08 14.87 9.62
N LEU A 290 0.23 13.55 9.63
CA LEU A 290 1.45 12.91 10.09
C LEU A 290 2.47 12.94 8.96
N VAL A 291 3.70 13.38 9.25
CA VAL A 291 4.83 13.36 8.32
C VAL A 291 5.96 12.55 8.93
N ILE A 292 6.41 11.51 8.23
CA ILE A 292 7.60 10.73 8.57
C ILE A 292 8.73 11.18 7.65
N GLY A 293 9.69 11.89 8.22
CA GLY A 293 10.81 12.51 7.52
C GLY A 293 11.90 11.52 7.07
N PRO A 294 12.98 12.02 6.48
CA PRO A 294 14.09 11.20 5.99
C PRO A 294 14.83 10.42 7.07
N HIS A 295 15.36 9.27 6.70
CA HIS A 295 16.24 8.47 7.56
C HIS A 295 17.55 9.22 7.86
N GLY A 296 18.06 9.10 9.09
CA GLY A 296 19.31 9.72 9.52
C GLY A 296 19.25 11.24 9.75
N VAL A 297 18.09 11.88 9.59
CA VAL A 297 17.92 13.30 9.96
C VAL A 297 17.45 13.37 11.40
N ALA A 298 18.35 13.79 12.29
CA ALA A 298 17.98 14.20 13.63
C ALA A 298 17.35 15.61 13.60
N ASP A 299 16.51 15.92 14.58
CA ASP A 299 16.05 17.29 14.88
C ASP A 299 14.97 17.87 13.95
N VAL A 300 13.85 17.14 13.80
CA VAL A 300 12.62 17.71 13.24
C VAL A 300 11.70 18.12 14.38
N ALA A 301 11.21 19.37 14.36
CA ALA A 301 10.21 19.82 15.32
C ALA A 301 9.00 18.86 15.34
N PRO A 302 8.62 18.30 16.50
CA PRO A 302 7.59 17.26 16.58
C PRO A 302 6.20 17.77 16.21
N HIS A 303 5.99 19.09 16.23
CA HIS A 303 4.75 19.72 15.79
C HIS A 303 5.03 21.02 15.05
N ARG A 304 4.33 21.20 13.93
CA ARG A 304 4.35 22.43 13.13
C ARG A 304 2.92 22.87 12.88
N ARG A 305 2.62 24.15 13.12
CA ARG A 305 1.31 24.74 12.83
C ARG A 305 1.44 25.68 11.65
N LEU A 306 0.66 25.43 10.60
CA LEU A 306 0.57 26.28 9.42
C LEU A 306 -0.77 27.01 9.40
N ARG A 307 -0.79 28.19 8.77
CA ARG A 307 -1.97 29.06 8.68
C ARG A 307 -2.07 29.72 7.30
N GLY A 308 -3.27 30.17 6.96
CA GLY A 308 -3.52 30.95 5.74
C GLY A 308 -3.03 30.26 4.47
N GLU A 309 -2.30 31.01 3.63
CA GLU A 309 -1.82 30.51 2.32
C GLU A 309 -0.93 29.27 2.44
N ALA A 310 -0.05 29.20 3.44
CA ALA A 310 0.83 28.05 3.65
C ALA A 310 0.05 26.77 4.00
N ALA A 311 -1.06 26.90 4.76
CA ALA A 311 -1.94 25.79 5.06
C ALA A 311 -2.69 25.28 3.82
N VAL A 312 -3.20 26.21 3.00
CA VAL A 312 -3.88 25.89 1.74
C VAL A 312 -2.92 25.23 0.75
N ALA A 313 -1.71 25.77 0.58
CA ALA A 313 -0.69 25.21 -0.31
C ALA A 313 -0.31 23.78 0.09
N LEU A 314 -0.09 23.52 1.38
CA LEU A 314 0.18 22.16 1.87
C LEU A 314 -0.99 21.22 1.61
N ALA A 315 -2.22 21.63 1.94
CA ALA A 315 -3.40 20.82 1.72
C ALA A 315 -3.59 20.49 0.23
N ASN A 316 -3.36 21.44 -0.67
CA ASN A 316 -3.45 21.21 -2.11
C ASN A 316 -2.40 20.21 -2.62
N ASP A 317 -1.13 20.28 -2.17
CA ASP A 317 -0.11 19.30 -2.55
C ASP A 317 -0.47 17.89 -2.05
N VAL A 318 -0.87 17.77 -0.78
CA VAL A 318 -1.27 16.50 -0.16
C VAL A 318 -2.50 15.91 -0.85
N ASN A 319 -3.55 16.70 -1.04
CA ASN A 319 -4.79 16.25 -1.65
C ASN A 319 -4.57 15.86 -3.12
N SER A 320 -3.76 16.59 -3.87
CA SER A 320 -3.46 16.25 -5.28
C SER A 320 -2.79 14.88 -5.38
N ARG A 321 -1.87 14.55 -4.46
CA ARG A 321 -1.23 13.23 -4.39
C ARG A 321 -2.23 12.14 -4.02
N LEU A 322 -3.10 12.37 -3.04
CA LEU A 322 -4.15 11.42 -2.68
C LEU A 322 -5.11 11.16 -3.84
N LEU A 323 -5.55 12.22 -4.54
CA LEU A 323 -6.43 12.11 -5.71
C LEU A 323 -5.77 11.29 -6.83
N ALA A 324 -4.48 11.53 -7.09
CA ALA A 324 -3.72 10.79 -8.10
C ALA A 324 -3.49 9.32 -7.71
N HIS A 325 -3.35 9.03 -6.41
CA HIS A 325 -3.09 7.69 -5.93
C HIS A 325 -4.37 6.87 -5.75
N ALA A 326 -5.47 7.47 -5.27
CA ALA A 326 -6.72 6.80 -4.96
C ALA A 326 -7.20 5.87 -6.08
N TYR A 327 -7.55 4.64 -5.72
CA TYR A 327 -7.88 3.61 -6.68
C TYR A 327 -9.40 3.48 -6.89
N GLN A 328 -10.17 3.34 -5.81
CA GLN A 328 -11.62 3.17 -5.86
C GLN A 328 -12.38 4.41 -5.40
N TRP A 329 -11.89 5.10 -4.38
CA TRP A 329 -12.62 6.22 -3.80
C TRP A 329 -11.71 7.22 -3.09
N VAL A 330 -12.14 8.48 -3.08
CA VAL A 330 -11.62 9.53 -2.21
C VAL A 330 -12.72 9.97 -1.26
N ALA A 331 -12.34 10.46 -0.09
CA ALA A 331 -13.30 10.87 0.92
C ALA A 331 -12.83 12.10 1.70
N ALA A 332 -13.78 12.91 2.15
CA ALA A 332 -13.51 14.09 2.96
C ALA A 332 -14.62 14.29 3.99
N HIS A 333 -14.31 15.13 4.98
CA HIS A 333 -15.31 15.60 5.92
C HIS A 333 -16.50 16.25 5.20
N PRO A 334 -17.76 16.03 5.62
CA PRO A 334 -18.94 16.59 4.94
C PRO A 334 -18.92 18.12 4.81
N ALA A 335 -18.22 18.82 5.71
CA ALA A 335 -18.03 20.27 5.67
C ALA A 335 -16.77 20.73 4.90
N HIS A 336 -16.07 19.84 4.19
CA HIS A 336 -14.92 20.24 3.38
C HIS A 336 -15.37 21.20 2.27
N PRO A 337 -14.75 22.39 2.13
CA PRO A 337 -15.30 23.50 1.35
C PRO A 337 -15.39 23.22 -0.15
N THR A 338 -14.39 22.54 -0.73
CA THR A 338 -14.25 22.39 -2.19
C THR A 338 -14.19 20.94 -2.67
N PHE A 339 -14.49 19.95 -1.81
CA PHE A 339 -14.21 18.55 -2.11
C PHE A 339 -14.99 18.02 -3.33
N THR A 340 -16.24 18.48 -3.49
CA THR A 340 -17.10 18.09 -4.61
C THR A 340 -16.55 18.62 -5.94
N ASP A 341 -15.92 19.79 -5.91
CA ASP A 341 -15.45 20.52 -7.10
C ASP A 341 -13.98 20.21 -7.44
N MET A 342 -13.27 19.48 -6.58
CA MET A 342 -11.91 19.03 -6.86
C MET A 342 -11.88 18.18 -8.15
N GLU A 343 -10.89 18.41 -8.99
CA GLU A 343 -10.67 17.59 -10.17
C GLU A 343 -10.23 16.18 -9.75
N LEU A 344 -10.88 15.16 -10.32
CA LEU A 344 -10.46 13.79 -10.18
C LEU A 344 -9.60 13.46 -11.39
N PRO A 345 -8.27 13.28 -11.23
CA PRO A 345 -7.42 12.95 -12.36
C PRO A 345 -7.87 11.62 -12.97
N GLU A 346 -7.72 11.46 -14.28
CA GLU A 346 -8.00 10.18 -14.93
C GLU A 346 -7.19 9.06 -14.27
N PRO A 347 -7.79 7.88 -13.99
CA PRO A 347 -7.03 6.74 -13.47
C PRO A 347 -5.89 6.38 -14.43
N GLY A 348 -4.68 6.22 -13.91
CA GLY A 348 -3.54 5.72 -14.68
C GLY A 348 -3.39 4.19 -14.60
N PRO A 349 -2.42 3.60 -15.31
CA PRO A 349 -2.04 2.21 -15.09
C PRO A 349 -1.58 2.02 -13.64
N ILE A 350 -1.85 0.85 -13.04
CA ILE A 350 -1.39 0.56 -11.68
C ILE A 350 -0.05 -0.19 -11.66
N VAL A 351 0.23 -0.98 -12.70
CA VAL A 351 1.48 -1.70 -12.95
C VAL A 351 1.95 -1.33 -14.35
N ASP A 352 3.25 -1.19 -14.55
CA ASP A 352 3.83 -1.01 -15.87
C ASP A 352 4.95 -2.03 -16.10
N VAL A 353 5.13 -2.41 -17.37
CA VAL A 353 5.97 -3.52 -17.79
C VAL A 353 6.85 -3.14 -18.96
N CYS A 354 8.15 -3.38 -18.78
CA CYS A 354 9.17 -3.12 -19.77
C CYS A 354 9.69 -4.40 -20.42
N ASP A 355 8.92 -4.98 -21.34
CA ASP A 355 9.26 -6.24 -22.02
C ASP A 355 9.59 -6.10 -23.51
N GLY A 356 9.72 -4.86 -23.99
CA GLY A 356 9.92 -4.57 -25.42
C GLY A 356 8.61 -4.34 -26.18
N GLY A 357 7.51 -4.12 -25.47
CA GLY A 357 6.23 -3.69 -26.01
C GLY A 357 5.38 -4.84 -26.51
N THR A 358 5.29 -5.94 -25.75
CA THR A 358 4.34 -7.01 -26.07
C THR A 358 2.91 -6.50 -25.96
N ALA A 359 1.96 -7.28 -26.50
CA ALA A 359 0.55 -6.97 -26.33
C ALA A 359 0.16 -6.91 -24.85
N PHE A 360 0.71 -7.80 -24.01
CA PHE A 360 0.43 -7.85 -22.57
C PHE A 360 0.97 -6.62 -21.84
N ALA A 361 2.18 -6.17 -22.14
CA ALA A 361 2.72 -4.95 -21.54
C ALA A 361 1.91 -3.71 -21.93
N ARG A 362 1.51 -3.58 -23.21
CA ARG A 362 0.63 -2.47 -23.65
C ARG A 362 -0.73 -2.47 -22.96
N GLU A 363 -1.23 -3.66 -22.64
CA GLU A 363 -2.49 -3.84 -21.94
C GLU A 363 -2.40 -3.35 -20.48
N LEU A 364 -1.28 -3.63 -19.80
CA LEU A 364 -1.02 -3.16 -18.44
C LEU A 364 -0.75 -1.65 -18.36
N GLN A 365 -0.33 -1.03 -19.46
CA GLN A 365 -0.19 0.42 -19.59
C GLN A 365 -1.53 1.16 -19.65
N GLN A 366 -2.65 0.44 -19.71
CA GLN A 366 -3.99 1.01 -19.59
C GLN A 366 -4.48 0.97 -18.14
N PRO A 367 -5.37 1.89 -17.73
CA PRO A 367 -6.01 1.83 -16.43
C PRO A 367 -6.82 0.53 -16.33
N PRO A 368 -6.59 -0.32 -15.32
CA PRO A 368 -7.32 -1.57 -15.22
C PRO A 368 -8.78 -1.29 -14.90
N ALA A 369 -9.67 -2.09 -15.49
CA ALA A 369 -11.06 -2.10 -15.06
C ALA A 369 -11.12 -2.38 -13.54
N PRO A 370 -11.88 -1.59 -12.78
CA PRO A 370 -12.11 -1.84 -11.36
C PRO A 370 -12.70 -3.23 -11.20
N ARG A 371 -12.06 -4.05 -10.36
CA ARG A 371 -12.54 -5.38 -10.04
C ARG A 371 -12.79 -5.47 -8.54
N GLN A 372 -13.98 -5.93 -8.16
CA GLN A 372 -14.20 -6.32 -6.79
C GLN A 372 -13.47 -7.65 -6.54
N PRO A 373 -12.66 -7.73 -5.49
CA PRO A 373 -12.01 -8.97 -5.10
C PRO A 373 -13.07 -10.04 -4.81
N GLU A 374 -12.91 -11.22 -5.41
CA GLU A 374 -13.79 -12.36 -5.16
C GLU A 374 -13.01 -13.45 -4.42
N LEU A 375 -13.68 -14.13 -3.50
CA LEU A 375 -13.16 -15.33 -2.85
C LEU A 375 -13.49 -16.54 -3.73
N LEU A 376 -12.51 -17.43 -3.95
CA LEU A 376 -12.71 -18.64 -4.75
C LEU A 376 -13.86 -19.50 -4.21
N GLY A 377 -14.63 -20.09 -5.12
CA GLY A 377 -15.78 -20.93 -4.80
C GLY A 377 -17.06 -20.17 -4.46
N ARG A 378 -17.06 -18.84 -4.45
CA ARG A 378 -18.28 -18.03 -4.28
C ARG A 378 -18.69 -17.44 -5.62
N ARG A 379 -19.63 -18.07 -6.33
CA ARG A 379 -20.27 -17.44 -7.50
C ARG A 379 -21.00 -16.18 -7.02
N GLY A 380 -20.77 -15.05 -7.70
CA GLY A 380 -21.49 -13.80 -7.45
C GLY A 380 -23.00 -14.03 -7.45
N ARG A 381 -23.69 -13.45 -6.46
CA ARG A 381 -25.14 -13.29 -6.48
C ARG A 381 -25.47 -11.91 -7.00
#